data_AF-A0AAU3HWX3-F1
#
_entry.id   AF-A0AAU3HWX3-F1
#
_cell.length_a   1.000
_cell.length_b   1.000
_cell.length_c   1.000
_cell.angle_alpha   90.00
_cell.angle_beta   90.00
_cell.angle_gamma   90.00
#
_symmetry.space_group_name_H-M   'P 1'
#
loop_
_entity.id
_entity.type
_entity.pdbx_description
1 polymer ?
#
loop_
_entity_poly.entity_id
_entity_poly.type
_entity_poly.pdbx_seq_one_letter_code
_entity_poly.pdbx_strand_id
1 'polypeptide(L)'
;MGYKTSWLAVPGAGSRAVADALGLVGRVPMDWDSGTEAAYKRGVFVASPVEGWTLAHGRIHLDNGRDGDGPAMLDWLGALGRRLGDLQYFSTDRIGDYHAWARVEAGRVVRAYCYHGCVGDVPMRFGEPTEIEHRLGVGERWLEEGRQNWSEDEWDDWHAAMPDEQHVMAIARNWGILPLEIPDGAPVDDGIYGFPPGAE
;
A
#
# COMPACT_ATOMS: atom_id res chain seq x y z
N MET A 1 5.01 3.43 12.44
CA MET A 1 4.37 3.77 11.13
C MET A 1 2.86 3.75 11.30
N GLY A 2 2.09 4.62 10.63
CA GLY A 2 0.63 4.69 10.79
C GLY A 2 -0.11 5.05 9.51
N TYR A 3 -1.18 5.85 9.62
CA TYR A 3 -2.01 6.31 8.49
C TYR A 3 -1.32 7.36 7.62
N LYS A 4 -1.95 7.75 6.51
CA LYS A 4 -1.48 8.82 5.59
C LYS A 4 -0.14 8.50 4.94
N THR A 5 0.04 7.25 4.55
CA THR A 5 1.24 6.77 3.87
C THR A 5 0.89 5.58 2.98
N SER A 6 1.77 5.27 2.04
CA SER A 6 1.79 4.00 1.34
C SER A 6 2.88 3.12 1.92
N TRP A 7 2.68 1.80 1.91
CA TRP A 7 3.71 0.85 2.29
C TRP A 7 3.65 -0.45 1.49
N LEU A 8 4.82 -1.07 1.38
CA LEU A 8 5.01 -2.44 0.94
C LEU A 8 5.36 -3.31 2.14
N ALA A 9 4.81 -4.52 2.18
CA ALA A 9 5.22 -5.57 3.10
C ALA A 9 5.75 -6.77 2.31
N VAL A 10 7.01 -7.13 2.55
CA VAL A 10 7.73 -8.17 1.80
C VAL A 10 8.21 -9.25 2.77
N PRO A 11 7.70 -10.49 2.68
CA PRO A 11 8.10 -11.58 3.55
C PRO A 11 9.50 -12.09 3.17
N GLY A 12 10.35 -12.32 4.16
CA GLY A 12 11.65 -13.01 4.01
C GLY A 12 12.74 -12.24 3.26
N ALA A 13 12.45 -11.05 2.73
CA ALA A 13 13.46 -10.19 2.10
C ALA A 13 14.18 -9.33 3.15
N GLY A 14 15.45 -8.98 2.88
CA GLY A 14 16.19 -7.99 3.67
C GLY A 14 16.02 -6.56 3.15
N SER A 15 16.26 -5.56 4.00
CA SER A 15 16.12 -4.13 3.68
C SER A 15 16.90 -3.70 2.44
N ARG A 16 18.13 -4.20 2.25
CA ARG A 16 18.95 -3.91 1.06
C ARG A 16 18.32 -4.43 -0.24
N ALA A 17 17.78 -5.66 -0.22
CA ALA A 17 17.15 -6.25 -1.40
C ALA A 17 15.89 -5.46 -1.81
N VAL A 18 15.10 -5.02 -0.83
CA VAL A 18 13.92 -4.18 -1.08
C VAL A 18 14.31 -2.78 -1.57
N ALA A 19 15.33 -2.14 -0.98
CA ALA A 19 15.85 -0.86 -1.46
C ALA A 19 16.41 -0.96 -2.90
N ASP A 20 17.08 -2.06 -3.24
CA ASP A 20 17.53 -2.36 -4.61
C ASP A 20 16.37 -2.58 -5.57
N ALA A 21 15.32 -3.28 -5.11
CA ALA A 21 14.09 -3.51 -5.88
C ALA A 21 13.37 -2.21 -6.23
N LEU A 22 13.30 -1.30 -5.27
CA LEU A 22 12.73 0.04 -5.41
C LEU A 22 13.64 0.99 -6.20
N GLY A 23 14.90 0.62 -6.44
CA GLY A 23 15.86 1.46 -7.16
C GLY A 23 16.26 2.69 -6.37
N LEU A 24 16.23 2.64 -5.03
CA LEU A 24 16.51 3.80 -4.20
C LEU A 24 17.94 4.32 -4.43
N VAL A 25 18.09 5.63 -4.47
CA VAL A 25 19.35 6.37 -4.57
C VAL A 25 19.56 7.24 -3.33
N GLY A 26 20.77 7.76 -3.14
CA GLY A 26 21.11 8.60 -1.97
C GLY A 26 20.92 7.88 -0.63
N ARG A 27 21.20 6.56 -0.61
CA ARG A 27 20.85 5.70 0.53
C ARG A 27 21.67 6.02 1.77
N VAL A 28 20.99 6.13 2.90
CA VAL A 28 21.61 6.31 4.22
C VAL A 28 20.97 5.34 5.23
N PRO A 29 21.76 4.74 6.13
CA PRO A 29 21.21 3.98 7.24
C PRO A 29 20.50 4.92 8.21
N MET A 30 19.34 4.50 8.72
CA MET A 30 18.57 5.23 9.72
C MET A 30 17.89 4.26 10.67
N ASP A 31 17.78 4.63 11.94
CA ASP A 31 16.89 3.97 12.88
C ASP A 31 15.41 4.10 12.44
N TRP A 32 14.55 3.28 13.03
CA TRP A 32 13.13 3.21 12.68
C TRP A 32 12.39 4.55 12.84
N ASP A 33 12.65 5.27 13.93
CA ASP A 33 11.91 6.49 14.25
C ASP A 33 12.32 7.63 13.30
N SER A 34 13.62 7.87 13.16
CA SER A 34 14.19 8.86 12.26
C SER A 34 13.83 8.58 10.79
N GLY A 35 13.94 7.32 10.37
CA GLY A 35 13.61 6.88 9.02
C GLY A 35 12.12 7.03 8.71
N THR A 36 11.26 6.67 9.68
CA THR A 36 9.81 6.86 9.56
C THR A 36 9.46 8.34 9.48
N GLU A 37 9.98 9.18 10.37
CA GLU A 37 9.73 10.62 10.33
C GLU A 37 10.15 11.24 8.99
N ALA A 38 11.31 10.84 8.46
CA ALA A 38 11.80 11.29 7.16
C ALA A 38 10.83 10.88 6.03
N ALA A 39 10.45 9.60 5.95
CA ALA A 39 9.57 9.06 4.93
C ALA A 39 8.15 9.68 4.91
N TYR A 40 7.66 10.17 6.05
CA TYR A 40 6.41 10.93 6.14
C TYR A 40 6.51 12.34 5.54
N LYS A 41 7.72 12.89 5.42
CA LYS A 41 8.00 14.18 4.78
C LYS A 41 8.33 13.99 3.30
N ARG A 42 9.33 13.18 2.99
CA ARG A 42 9.81 12.87 1.63
C ARG A 42 10.55 11.53 1.63
N GLY A 43 10.77 10.97 0.45
CA GLY A 43 11.59 9.78 0.27
C GLY A 43 10.88 8.50 0.70
N VAL A 44 11.67 7.44 0.84
CA VAL A 44 11.22 6.10 1.21
C VAL A 44 12.15 5.55 2.27
N PHE A 45 11.58 5.00 3.33
CA PHE A 45 12.31 4.24 4.34
C PHE A 45 12.00 2.76 4.21
N VAL A 46 13.05 1.95 4.16
CA VAL A 46 12.98 0.49 4.16
C VAL A 46 13.52 0.00 5.50
N ALA A 47 12.63 -0.40 6.38
CA ALA A 47 13.00 -0.91 7.70
C ALA A 47 13.81 -2.19 7.60
N SER A 48 14.63 -2.47 8.63
CA SER A 48 15.15 -3.82 8.83
C SER A 48 14.01 -4.82 9.07
N PRO A 49 14.23 -6.12 8.83
CA PRO A 49 13.17 -7.11 8.99
C PRO A 49 12.60 -7.14 10.41
N VAL A 50 11.27 -7.17 10.52
CA VAL A 50 10.51 -7.30 11.77
C VAL A 50 9.51 -8.44 11.61
N GLU A 51 9.57 -9.43 12.51
CA GLU A 51 8.70 -10.62 12.45
C GLU A 51 8.74 -11.35 11.09
N GLY A 52 9.88 -11.33 10.40
CA GLY A 52 10.06 -11.94 9.08
C GLY A 52 9.56 -11.09 7.91
N TRP A 53 9.10 -9.87 8.14
CA TRP A 53 8.66 -8.93 7.11
C TRP A 53 9.62 -7.75 7.00
N THR A 54 9.93 -7.34 5.77
CA THR A 54 10.55 -6.03 5.50
C THR A 54 9.47 -5.07 5.05
N LEU A 55 9.40 -3.91 5.72
CA LEU A 55 8.47 -2.85 5.40
C LEU A 55 9.19 -1.71 4.68
N ALA A 56 8.68 -1.31 3.52
CA ALA A 56 9.12 -0.11 2.82
C ALA A 56 7.97 0.88 2.75
N HIS A 57 8.16 2.12 3.17
CA HIS A 57 7.08 3.09 3.22
C HIS A 57 7.52 4.51 2.87
N GLY A 58 6.57 5.30 2.43
CA GLY A 58 6.78 6.70 2.09
C GLY A 58 5.46 7.36 1.74
N ARG A 59 5.26 8.58 2.22
CA ARG A 59 3.98 9.30 2.04
C ARG A 59 3.77 9.80 0.61
N ILE A 60 4.85 10.22 -0.05
CA ILE A 60 4.78 10.92 -1.35
C ILE A 60 5.51 10.13 -2.44
N HIS A 61 6.61 9.45 -2.10
CA HIS A 61 7.55 8.96 -3.10
C HIS A 61 7.55 7.44 -3.27
N LEU A 62 6.78 6.65 -2.51
CA LEU A 62 6.88 5.19 -2.61
C LEU A 62 6.52 4.65 -4.00
N ASP A 63 5.42 5.16 -4.56
CA ASP A 63 4.95 4.86 -5.92
C ASP A 63 5.71 5.65 -7.00
N ASN A 64 6.64 6.53 -6.62
CA ASN A 64 7.44 7.41 -7.47
C ASN A 64 6.61 8.22 -8.48
N GLY A 65 5.49 8.81 -8.06
CA GLY A 65 4.68 9.67 -8.91
C GLY A 65 4.01 8.93 -10.07
N ARG A 66 3.88 7.61 -9.97
CA ARG A 66 2.94 6.85 -10.79
C ARG A 66 1.52 7.26 -10.38
N ASP A 67 0.60 7.29 -11.33
CA ASP A 67 -0.82 7.28 -11.01
C ASP A 67 -1.07 6.01 -10.18
N GLY A 68 -1.18 6.17 -8.85
CA GLY A 68 -1.11 5.10 -7.85
C GLY A 68 -2.25 4.08 -7.95
N ASP A 69 -3.12 4.26 -8.92
CA ASP A 69 -4.37 3.56 -9.11
C ASP A 69 -4.63 3.10 -10.55
N GLY A 70 -3.66 3.23 -11.45
CA GLY A 70 -3.78 2.83 -12.86
C GLY A 70 -3.06 1.52 -13.24
N PRO A 71 -3.09 1.11 -14.53
CA PRO A 71 -2.36 -0.06 -15.02
C PRO A 71 -0.84 -0.02 -14.74
N ALA A 72 -0.25 1.17 -14.69
CA ALA A 72 1.16 1.37 -14.34
C ALA A 72 1.50 0.89 -12.91
N MET A 73 0.54 0.97 -12.00
CA MET A 73 0.63 0.45 -10.64
C MET A 73 0.74 -1.08 -10.65
N LEU A 74 -0.13 -1.76 -11.42
CA LEU A 74 -0.09 -3.23 -11.56
C LEU A 74 1.23 -3.71 -12.19
N ASP A 75 1.71 -3.03 -13.22
CA ASP A 75 3.00 -3.35 -13.86
C ASP A 75 4.17 -3.18 -12.89
N TRP A 76 4.16 -2.13 -12.08
CA TRP A 76 5.18 -1.88 -11.07
C TRP A 76 5.15 -2.95 -9.96
N LEU A 77 3.98 -3.32 -9.43
CA LEU A 77 3.84 -4.42 -8.47
C LEU A 77 4.31 -5.75 -9.04
N GLY A 78 3.93 -6.07 -10.28
CA GLY A 78 4.39 -7.28 -10.95
C GLY A 78 5.91 -7.29 -11.14
N ALA A 79 6.51 -6.15 -11.48
CA ALA A 79 7.96 -6.01 -11.60
C ALA A 79 8.69 -6.20 -10.27
N LEU A 80 8.16 -5.63 -9.17
CA LEU A 80 8.67 -5.87 -7.83
C LEU A 80 8.52 -7.34 -7.43
N GLY A 81 7.37 -7.96 -7.70
CA GLY A 81 7.12 -9.37 -7.39
C GLY A 81 8.09 -10.31 -8.09
N ARG A 82 8.45 -10.05 -9.34
CA ARG A 82 9.47 -10.84 -10.05
C ARG A 82 10.86 -10.76 -9.41
N ARG A 83 11.15 -9.72 -8.64
CA ARG A 83 12.45 -9.48 -7.99
C ARG A 83 12.46 -9.91 -6.52
N LEU A 84 11.34 -9.74 -5.82
CA LEU A 84 11.21 -9.92 -4.38
C LEU A 84 10.39 -11.16 -3.98
N GLY A 85 9.67 -11.77 -4.93
CA GLY A 85 8.72 -12.85 -4.66
C GLY A 85 7.34 -12.31 -4.29
N ASP A 86 6.77 -12.86 -3.24
CA ASP A 86 5.47 -12.42 -2.75
C ASP A 86 5.59 -11.05 -2.08
N LEU A 87 4.59 -10.20 -2.23
CA LEU A 87 4.55 -8.91 -1.52
C LEU A 87 3.12 -8.39 -1.41
N GLN A 88 2.94 -7.44 -0.51
CA GLN A 88 1.68 -6.75 -0.31
C GLN A 88 1.93 -5.24 -0.40
N TYR A 89 0.96 -4.52 -0.95
CA TYR A 89 0.96 -3.06 -1.04
C TYR A 89 -0.30 -2.53 -0.39
N PHE A 90 -0.19 -1.39 0.29
CA PHE A 90 -1.31 -0.70 0.89
C PHE A 90 -1.09 0.81 0.85
N SER A 91 -2.19 1.57 0.85
CA SER A 91 -2.15 3.03 0.96
C SER A 91 -3.41 3.56 1.65
N THR A 92 -3.22 4.59 2.45
CA THR A 92 -4.30 5.36 3.07
C THR A 92 -4.01 6.85 2.95
N ASP A 93 -4.99 7.65 2.53
CA ASP A 93 -5.00 9.10 2.70
C ASP A 93 -6.42 9.62 2.92
N ARG A 94 -6.75 9.94 4.17
CA ARG A 94 -8.07 10.48 4.54
C ARG A 94 -8.39 11.86 3.93
N ILE A 95 -7.41 12.60 3.43
CA ILE A 95 -7.69 13.91 2.80
C ILE A 95 -8.21 13.69 1.37
N GLY A 96 -7.55 12.83 0.60
CA GLY A 96 -8.00 12.41 -0.73
C GLY A 96 -9.09 11.33 -0.72
N ASP A 97 -9.45 10.86 0.47
CA ASP A 97 -10.28 9.67 0.69
C ASP A 97 -9.82 8.48 -0.17
N TYR A 98 -8.52 8.22 -0.09
CA TYR A 98 -7.81 7.28 -0.94
C TYR A 98 -7.44 6.04 -0.13
N HIS A 99 -7.95 4.88 -0.55
CA HIS A 99 -7.77 3.60 0.15
C HIS A 99 -7.45 2.51 -0.85
N ALA A 100 -6.24 1.97 -0.77
CA ALA A 100 -5.77 0.98 -1.74
C ALA A 100 -5.07 -0.20 -1.07
N TRP A 101 -5.17 -1.37 -1.70
CA TRP A 101 -4.43 -2.55 -1.35
C TRP A 101 -4.16 -3.42 -2.58
N ALA A 102 -3.05 -4.14 -2.57
CA ALA A 102 -2.74 -5.14 -3.59
C ALA A 102 -1.90 -6.28 -3.04
N ARG A 103 -2.08 -7.46 -3.61
CA ARG A 103 -1.35 -8.69 -3.27
C ARG A 103 -0.68 -9.24 -4.51
N VAL A 104 0.58 -9.61 -4.34
CA VAL A 104 1.42 -10.22 -5.36
C VAL A 104 1.89 -11.56 -4.85
N GLU A 105 1.69 -12.60 -5.65
CA GLU A 105 2.07 -13.97 -5.35
C GLU A 105 2.77 -14.58 -6.55
N ALA A 106 3.85 -15.32 -6.30
CA ALA A 106 4.66 -15.97 -7.33
C ALA A 106 5.02 -15.01 -8.49
N GLY A 107 5.31 -13.74 -8.16
CA GLY A 107 5.68 -12.69 -9.10
C GLY A 107 4.56 -12.14 -9.99
N ARG A 108 3.29 -12.37 -9.62
CA ARG A 108 2.11 -11.86 -10.34
C ARG A 108 1.18 -11.15 -9.37
N VAL A 109 0.60 -10.03 -9.80
CA VAL A 109 -0.50 -9.42 -9.06
C VAL A 109 -1.68 -10.38 -9.10
N VAL A 110 -2.23 -10.74 -7.95
CA VAL A 110 -3.39 -11.64 -7.82
C VAL A 110 -4.63 -10.90 -7.35
N ARG A 111 -4.45 -9.79 -6.64
CA ARG A 111 -5.52 -8.90 -6.19
C ARG A 111 -4.99 -7.47 -6.17
N ALA A 112 -5.78 -6.51 -6.66
CA ALA A 112 -5.54 -5.10 -6.44
C ALA A 112 -6.87 -4.34 -6.44
N TYR A 113 -7.01 -3.40 -5.51
CA TYR A 113 -8.18 -2.56 -5.38
C TYR A 113 -7.75 -1.17 -4.91
N CYS A 114 -8.38 -0.13 -5.45
CA CYS A 114 -8.21 1.25 -5.02
C CYS A 114 -9.53 1.99 -5.11
N TYR A 115 -9.95 2.59 -4.00
CA TYR A 115 -11.06 3.55 -3.95
C TYR A 115 -10.51 4.97 -3.80
N HIS A 116 -11.01 5.90 -4.62
CA HIS A 116 -10.71 7.32 -4.53
C HIS A 116 -12.00 8.12 -4.33
N GLY A 117 -12.32 8.43 -3.08
CA GLY A 117 -13.59 9.03 -2.69
C GLY A 117 -13.82 10.46 -3.18
N CYS A 118 -12.77 11.28 -3.30
CA CYS A 118 -12.93 12.63 -3.88
C CYS A 118 -13.38 12.63 -5.35
N VAL A 119 -13.03 11.58 -6.11
CA VAL A 119 -13.49 11.39 -7.49
C VAL A 119 -14.76 10.52 -7.52
N GLY A 120 -14.98 9.73 -6.48
CA GLY A 120 -16.06 8.75 -6.40
C GLY A 120 -15.87 7.65 -7.42
N ASP A 121 -14.65 7.07 -7.48
CA ASP A 121 -14.27 6.05 -8.47
C ASP A 121 -13.41 4.94 -7.85
N VAL A 122 -13.34 3.81 -8.54
CA VAL A 122 -12.49 2.64 -8.24
C VAL A 122 -11.49 2.43 -9.39
N PRO A 123 -10.47 3.31 -9.50
CA PRO A 123 -9.52 3.32 -10.62
C PRO A 123 -8.71 2.03 -10.78
N MET A 124 -8.43 1.32 -9.68
CA MET A 124 -7.76 0.02 -9.71
C MET A 124 -8.70 -1.08 -9.26
N ARG A 125 -8.97 -2.04 -10.15
CA ARG A 125 -9.68 -3.28 -9.83
C ARG A 125 -9.08 -4.45 -10.60
N PHE A 126 -8.53 -5.41 -9.89
CA PHE A 126 -7.95 -6.61 -10.46
C PHE A 126 -8.08 -7.79 -9.51
N GLY A 127 -8.43 -8.96 -10.04
CA GLY A 127 -8.62 -10.18 -9.24
C GLY A 127 -9.90 -10.19 -8.41
N GLU A 128 -10.23 -11.36 -7.87
CA GLU A 128 -11.42 -11.54 -7.03
C GLU A 128 -11.20 -11.03 -5.60
N PRO A 129 -12.24 -10.46 -4.94
CA PRO A 129 -12.17 -10.12 -3.53
C PRO A 129 -11.78 -11.33 -2.66
N THR A 130 -10.97 -11.08 -1.64
CA THR A 130 -10.53 -12.09 -0.67
C THR A 130 -11.59 -12.31 0.42
N GLU A 131 -11.45 -13.38 1.21
CA GLU A 131 -12.38 -13.70 2.31
C GLU A 131 -12.53 -12.54 3.32
N ILE A 132 -11.45 -11.80 3.59
CA ILE A 132 -11.50 -10.66 4.50
C ILE A 132 -12.27 -9.48 3.90
N GLU A 133 -12.14 -9.24 2.59
CA GLU A 133 -12.90 -8.23 1.86
C GLU A 133 -14.40 -8.53 1.92
N HIS A 134 -14.79 -9.79 1.65
CA HIS A 134 -16.19 -10.23 1.77
C HIS A 134 -16.77 -10.09 3.18
N ARG A 135 -15.97 -10.41 4.20
CA ARG A 135 -16.40 -10.31 5.60
C ARG A 135 -16.61 -8.85 6.02
N LEU A 136 -15.83 -7.95 5.46
CA LEU A 136 -15.91 -6.52 5.71
C LEU A 136 -16.93 -5.81 4.80
N GLY A 137 -17.37 -6.45 3.72
CA GLY A 137 -18.28 -5.86 2.74
C GLY A 137 -17.64 -4.76 1.89
N VAL A 138 -16.31 -4.83 1.66
CA VAL A 138 -15.54 -3.82 0.92
C VAL A 138 -14.71 -4.45 -0.19
N GLY A 139 -14.30 -3.67 -1.19
CA GLY A 139 -13.52 -4.19 -2.33
C GLY A 139 -14.35 -4.91 -3.39
N GLU A 140 -15.65 -5.02 -3.17
CA GLU A 140 -16.59 -5.77 -4.01
C GLU A 140 -17.39 -4.89 -4.96
N ARG A 141 -17.42 -3.58 -4.71
CA ARG A 141 -18.17 -2.61 -5.50
C ARG A 141 -17.23 -1.76 -6.33
N TRP A 142 -17.75 -1.23 -7.43
CA TRP A 142 -17.09 -0.25 -8.27
C TRP A 142 -18.18 0.58 -8.96
N LEU A 143 -17.78 1.50 -9.82
CA LEU A 143 -18.76 2.27 -10.58
C LEU A 143 -19.44 1.40 -11.64
N GLU A 144 -20.75 1.24 -11.49
CA GLU A 144 -21.60 0.49 -12.42
C GLU A 144 -22.18 1.41 -13.50
N GLU A 145 -22.43 0.86 -14.70
CA GLU A 145 -23.13 1.58 -15.77
C GLU A 145 -24.55 1.95 -15.32
N GLY A 146 -24.98 3.19 -15.54
CA GLY A 146 -26.34 3.64 -15.22
C GLY A 146 -26.50 4.40 -13.90
N ARG A 147 -25.42 4.61 -13.12
CA ARG A 147 -25.41 5.32 -11.84
C ARG A 147 -26.01 6.73 -11.85
N GLN A 148 -26.06 7.38 -13.00
CA GLN A 148 -26.71 8.69 -13.17
C GLN A 148 -28.21 8.67 -12.84
N ASN A 149 -28.81 7.47 -12.79
CA ASN A 149 -30.21 7.25 -12.46
C ASN A 149 -30.41 6.62 -11.09
N TRP A 150 -29.35 6.46 -10.29
CA TRP A 150 -29.47 5.90 -8.94
C TRP A 150 -30.29 6.83 -8.05
N SER A 151 -31.15 6.19 -7.25
CA SER A 151 -31.83 6.77 -6.12
C SER A 151 -30.87 7.10 -4.98
N GLU A 152 -31.34 7.85 -3.99
CA GLU A 152 -30.55 8.16 -2.78
C GLU A 152 -30.17 6.88 -2.02
N ASP A 153 -31.10 5.92 -1.88
CA ASP A 153 -30.85 4.64 -1.21
C ASP A 153 -29.76 3.81 -1.93
N GLU A 154 -29.71 3.85 -3.27
CA GLU A 154 -28.67 3.15 -4.05
C GLU A 154 -27.30 3.81 -3.88
N TRP A 155 -27.26 5.14 -3.80
CA TRP A 155 -26.02 5.86 -3.46
C TRP A 155 -25.56 5.57 -2.03
N ASP A 156 -26.47 5.49 -1.07
CA ASP A 156 -26.15 5.18 0.32
C ASP A 156 -25.61 3.73 0.45
N ASP A 157 -26.24 2.76 -0.22
CA ASP A 157 -25.73 1.37 -0.27
C ASP A 157 -24.33 1.30 -0.88
N TRP A 158 -24.08 2.05 -1.96
CA TRP A 158 -22.76 2.08 -2.58
C TRP A 158 -21.70 2.70 -1.67
N HIS A 159 -21.98 3.84 -1.03
CA HIS A 159 -21.05 4.47 -0.08
C HIS A 159 -20.78 3.59 1.14
N ALA A 160 -21.80 2.86 1.63
CA ALA A 160 -21.63 1.93 2.75
C ALA A 160 -20.66 0.77 2.44
N ALA A 161 -20.50 0.42 1.17
CA ALA A 161 -19.56 -0.61 0.70
C ALA A 161 -18.16 -0.07 0.34
N MET A 162 -17.96 1.25 0.39
CA MET A 162 -16.64 1.84 0.11
C MET A 162 -15.73 1.73 1.34
N PRO A 163 -14.45 1.37 1.14
CA PRO A 163 -13.52 1.21 2.25
C PRO A 163 -13.11 2.56 2.86
N ASP A 164 -12.64 2.49 4.10
CA ASP A 164 -11.95 3.57 4.79
C ASP A 164 -10.54 3.10 5.26
N GLU A 165 -9.85 3.98 5.99
CA GLU A 165 -8.49 3.68 6.46
C GLU A 165 -8.44 2.50 7.45
N GLN A 166 -9.53 2.21 8.17
CA GLN A 166 -9.60 1.07 9.10
C GLN A 166 -9.73 -0.25 8.35
N HIS A 167 -10.48 -0.27 7.25
CA HIS A 167 -10.59 -1.44 6.38
C HIS A 167 -9.23 -1.83 5.79
N VAL A 168 -8.44 -0.86 5.33
CA VAL A 168 -7.07 -1.12 4.82
C VAL A 168 -6.20 -1.77 5.89
N MET A 169 -6.27 -1.26 7.13
CA MET A 169 -5.52 -1.83 8.26
C MET A 169 -5.98 -3.25 8.61
N ALA A 170 -7.29 -3.52 8.58
CA ALA A 170 -7.84 -4.86 8.82
C ALA A 170 -7.39 -5.87 7.76
N ILE A 171 -7.34 -5.47 6.49
CA ILE A 171 -6.83 -6.29 5.39
C ILE A 171 -5.33 -6.55 5.57
N ALA A 172 -4.53 -5.52 5.86
CA ALA A 172 -3.09 -5.67 6.11
C ALA A 172 -2.79 -6.65 7.25
N ARG A 173 -3.53 -6.53 8.35
CA ARG A 173 -3.46 -7.47 9.47
C ARG A 173 -3.78 -8.90 9.07
N ASN A 174 -4.84 -9.09 8.28
CA ASN A 174 -5.26 -10.41 7.85
C ASN A 174 -4.27 -11.07 6.88
N TRP A 175 -3.69 -10.27 5.98
CA TRP A 175 -2.78 -10.78 4.96
C TRP A 175 -1.36 -11.04 5.47
N GLY A 176 -0.93 -10.41 6.56
CA GLY A 176 0.39 -10.69 7.12
C GLY A 176 0.73 -9.86 8.34
N ILE A 177 1.07 -8.59 8.13
CA ILE A 177 1.58 -7.70 9.17
C ILE A 177 0.87 -6.35 9.15
N LEU A 178 0.48 -5.89 10.33
CA LEU A 178 -0.13 -4.58 10.54
C LEU A 178 0.91 -3.62 11.12
N PRO A 179 1.29 -2.55 10.40
CA PRO A 179 2.25 -1.55 10.88
C PRO A 179 1.98 -0.94 12.25
N LEU A 180 0.71 -0.85 12.64
CA LEU A 180 0.27 -0.29 13.93
C LEU A 180 0.55 -1.21 15.12
N GLU A 181 0.87 -2.48 14.89
CA GLU A 181 1.18 -3.45 15.95
C GLU A 181 2.68 -3.60 16.21
N ILE A 182 3.51 -2.98 15.35
CA ILE A 182 4.95 -2.98 15.53
C ILE A 182 5.29 -2.04 16.69
N PRO A 183 5.97 -2.53 17.75
CA PRO A 183 6.35 -1.70 18.88
C PRO A 183 7.21 -0.51 18.45
N ASP A 184 7.06 0.62 19.14
CA ASP A 184 7.94 1.77 18.95
C ASP A 184 9.42 1.38 19.14
N GLY A 185 10.28 1.86 18.25
CA GLY A 185 11.71 1.53 18.25
C GLY A 185 12.07 0.11 17.77
N ALA A 186 11.10 -0.70 17.32
CA ALA A 186 11.38 -1.94 16.60
C ALA A 186 11.28 -1.70 15.08
N PRO A 187 12.22 -2.23 14.26
CA PRO A 187 13.35 -3.09 14.60
C PRO A 187 14.56 -2.33 15.19
N VAL A 188 15.41 -3.06 15.92
CA VAL A 188 16.61 -2.52 16.60
C VAL A 188 17.74 -2.16 15.61
N ASP A 189 17.81 -2.86 14.48
CA ASP A 189 18.82 -2.61 13.45
C ASP A 189 18.38 -1.49 12.51
N ASP A 190 19.34 -0.68 12.05
CA ASP A 190 19.10 0.38 11.09
C ASP A 190 18.45 -0.14 9.81
N GLY A 191 17.43 0.58 9.33
CA GLY A 191 16.89 0.43 7.98
C GLY A 191 17.68 1.25 6.96
N ILE A 192 17.10 1.42 5.77
CA ILE A 192 17.67 2.18 4.66
C ILE A 192 16.67 3.25 4.24
N TYR A 193 17.04 4.51 4.42
CA TYR A 193 16.33 5.64 3.83
C TYR A 193 16.95 6.01 2.48
N GLY A 194 16.12 6.44 1.52
CA GLY A 194 16.59 6.95 0.23
C GLY A 194 15.46 7.55 -0.60
N PHE A 195 15.78 7.93 -1.83
CA PHE A 195 14.82 8.48 -2.78
C PHE A 195 14.66 7.55 -3.97
N PRO A 196 13.46 7.40 -4.55
CA PRO A 196 13.35 6.88 -5.90
C PRO A 196 14.12 7.78 -6.89
N PRO A 197 14.55 7.25 -8.04
CA PRO A 197 15.27 8.03 -9.03
C PRO A 197 14.48 9.26 -9.50
N GLY A 198 15.08 10.46 -9.41
CA GLY A 198 14.48 11.71 -9.87
C GLY A 198 13.58 12.41 -8.84
N ALA A 199 13.48 11.91 -7.61
CA ALA A 199 12.65 12.46 -6.55
C ALA A 199 13.46 13.17 -5.43
N GLU A 200 14.78 13.32 -5.60
CA GLU A 200 15.72 13.96 -4.66
C GLU A 200 15.36 15.42 -4.30
#